data_AF-N1VUK5-F1
#
_entry.id   AF-N1VUK5-F1
#
_cell.length_a   1.000
_cell.length_b   1.000
_cell.length_c   1.000
_cell.angle_alpha   90.00
_cell.angle_beta   90.00
_cell.angle_gamma   90.00
#
_symmetry.space_group_name_H-M   'P 1'
#
loop_
_entity.id
_entity.type
_entity.pdbx_description
1 polymer ?
#
loop_
_entity_poly.entity_id
_entity_poly.type
_entity_poly.pdbx_seq_one_letter_code
_entity_poly.pdbx_strand_id
1 'polypeptide(L)'
;MTDLFYDKHLPLLLSSFQYRGKTIGLICHAPALLTTLPSGPKGEGFLFQGYRVNSVTKTEEWFIETFVMKGSPKVRNISALLKERGMVYESSFLPGSGYATRDRNLITSQNPFSGKEFTKLYLDAISDYLKKFSF
;
A
#
# COMPACT_ATOMS: atom_id res chain seq x y z
N MET A 1 -4.65 1.58 11.70
CA MET A 1 -3.24 1.74 12.16
C MET A 1 -3.17 2.84 13.20
N THR A 2 -2.47 2.63 14.30
CA THR A 2 -2.42 3.56 15.45
C THR A 2 -1.02 3.99 15.84
N ASP A 3 -0.01 3.37 15.26
CA ASP A 3 1.41 3.53 15.56
C ASP A 3 2.16 4.17 14.38
N LEU A 4 2.55 3.39 13.36
CA LEU A 4 3.39 3.79 12.23
C LEU A 4 2.85 4.99 11.46
N PHE A 5 1.52 5.17 11.45
CA PHE A 5 0.89 6.30 10.79
C PHE A 5 1.34 7.67 11.34
N TYR A 6 1.71 7.74 12.63
CA TYR A 6 2.16 8.97 13.29
C TYR A 6 3.68 9.06 13.41
N ASP A 7 4.42 8.09 12.88
CA ASP A 7 5.87 8.10 12.92
C ASP A 7 6.43 9.09 11.89
N LYS A 8 7.08 10.15 12.37
CA LYS A 8 7.74 11.17 11.53
C LYS A 8 8.88 10.63 10.67
N HIS A 9 9.47 9.49 11.04
CA HIS A 9 10.56 8.86 10.29
C HIS A 9 10.05 8.01 9.14
N LEU A 10 8.79 7.57 9.17
CA LEU A 10 8.24 6.68 8.16
C LEU A 10 8.13 7.33 6.76
N PRO A 11 7.62 8.56 6.59
CA PRO A 11 7.64 9.23 5.29
C PRO A 11 9.05 9.35 4.71
N LEU A 12 10.06 9.60 5.57
CA LEU A 12 11.46 9.69 5.17
C LEU A 12 11.97 8.32 4.69
N LEU A 13 11.65 7.24 5.40
CA LEU A 13 12.03 5.87 5.03
C LEU A 13 11.42 5.45 3.70
N LEU A 14 10.11 5.64 3.52
CA LEU A 14 9.38 5.33 2.29
C LEU A 14 9.94 6.11 1.10
N SER A 15 10.17 7.42 1.27
CA SER A 15 10.79 8.26 0.25
C SER A 15 12.17 7.75 -0.14
N SER A 16 12.99 7.43 0.87
CA SER A 16 14.32 6.87 0.68
C SER A 16 14.31 5.54 -0.09
N PHE A 17 13.34 4.67 0.17
CA PHE A 17 13.21 3.40 -0.55
C PHE A 17 12.86 3.66 -2.01
N GLN A 18 11.87 4.53 -2.23
CA GLN A 18 11.42 4.88 -3.57
C GLN A 18 12.52 5.52 -4.42
N TYR A 19 13.23 6.51 -3.89
CA TYR A 19 14.32 7.17 -4.62
C TYR A 19 15.47 6.22 -4.98
N ARG A 20 15.69 5.18 -4.18
CA ARG A 20 16.70 4.15 -4.44
C ARG A 20 16.15 2.98 -5.27
N GLY A 21 14.88 3.02 -5.66
CA GLY A 21 14.21 1.91 -6.35
C GLY A 21 14.14 0.63 -5.52
N LYS A 22 14.29 0.71 -4.19
CA LYS A 22 14.17 -0.44 -3.28
C LYS A 22 12.72 -0.90 -3.22
N THR A 23 12.54 -2.22 -3.09
CA THR A 23 11.24 -2.85 -2.97
C THR A 23 10.49 -2.39 -1.72
N ILE A 24 9.24 -1.96 -1.88
CA ILE A 24 8.32 -1.55 -0.82
C ILE A 24 7.13 -2.51 -0.82
N GLY A 25 6.88 -3.17 0.31
CA GLY A 25 5.78 -4.12 0.48
C GLY A 25 4.79 -3.65 1.54
N LEU A 26 3.51 -3.49 1.19
CA LEU A 26 2.46 -3.02 2.12
C LEU A 26 1.22 -3.92 2.04
N ILE A 27 0.81 -4.52 3.16
CA ILE A 27 -0.26 -5.52 3.23
C ILE A 27 -1.49 -4.94 3.94
N CYS A 28 -2.68 -5.22 3.41
CA CYS A 28 -3.97 -4.96 4.04
C CYS A 28 -4.22 -3.46 4.34
N HIS A 29 -3.98 -3.01 5.57
CA HIS A 29 -4.13 -1.61 5.98
C HIS A 29 -2.85 -0.78 5.81
N ALA A 30 -1.69 -1.43 5.67
CA ALA A 30 -0.39 -0.74 5.56
C ALA A 30 -0.30 0.25 4.37
N PRO A 31 -1.01 0.07 3.23
CA PRO A 31 -1.05 1.09 2.18
C PRO A 31 -1.49 2.48 2.64
N ALA A 32 -2.24 2.61 3.75
CA ALA A 32 -2.53 3.93 4.34
C ALA A 32 -1.28 4.72 4.75
N LEU A 33 -0.15 4.05 5.00
CA LEU A 33 1.12 4.72 5.29
C LEU A 33 1.58 5.61 4.11
N LEU A 34 1.21 5.29 2.88
CA LEU A 34 1.53 6.14 1.71
C LEU A 34 0.88 7.53 1.81
N THR A 35 -0.26 7.63 2.49
CA THR A 35 -0.99 8.91 2.65
C THR A 35 -0.31 9.89 3.60
N THR A 36 0.72 9.43 4.33
CA THR A 36 1.58 10.26 5.19
C THR A 36 2.64 11.04 4.40
N LEU A 37 2.87 10.67 3.14
CA LEU A 37 3.82 11.37 2.27
C LEU A 37 3.26 12.72 1.81
N PRO A 38 4.14 13.73 1.67
CA PRO A 38 3.71 15.06 1.25
C PRO A 38 3.15 15.03 -0.19
N SER A 39 2.14 15.87 -0.43
CA SER A 39 1.61 16.17 -1.76
C SER A 39 0.76 17.45 -1.71
N GLY A 40 0.52 18.04 -2.88
CA GLY A 40 -0.43 19.13 -3.06
C GLY A 40 -1.88 18.71 -2.78
N PRO A 41 -2.81 19.68 -2.75
CA PRO A 41 -4.21 19.46 -2.36
C PRO A 41 -4.94 18.38 -3.17
N LYS A 42 -4.52 18.10 -4.41
CA LYS A 42 -5.11 17.06 -5.28
C LYS A 42 -4.10 15.97 -5.65
N GLY A 43 -3.06 15.78 -4.83
CA GLY A 43 -2.00 14.82 -5.08
C GLY A 43 -0.85 15.36 -5.95
N GLU A 44 -0.82 16.65 -6.26
CA GLU A 44 0.27 17.22 -7.07
C GLU A 44 1.63 16.96 -6.40
N GLY A 45 2.60 16.46 -7.18
CA GLY A 45 3.92 16.10 -6.65
C GLY A 45 3.92 14.90 -5.71
N PHE A 46 2.82 14.14 -5.60
CA PHE A 46 2.79 12.92 -4.81
C PHE A 46 3.79 11.90 -5.36
N LEU A 47 4.60 11.36 -4.47
CA LEU A 47 5.71 10.48 -4.84
C LEU A 47 5.29 9.22 -5.61
N PHE A 48 4.07 8.74 -5.36
CA PHE A 48 3.48 7.59 -6.04
C PHE A 48 2.32 7.97 -6.96
N GLN A 49 2.27 9.21 -7.45
CA GLN A 49 1.27 9.64 -8.44
C GLN A 49 1.25 8.67 -9.63
N GLY A 50 0.06 8.21 -10.02
CA GLY A 50 -0.15 7.28 -11.13
C GLY A 50 0.30 5.84 -10.88
N TYR A 51 0.82 5.51 -9.68
CA TYR A 51 1.12 4.12 -9.34
C TYR A 51 -0.16 3.30 -9.20
N ARG A 52 -0.13 2.05 -9.69
CA ARG A 52 -1.16 1.08 -9.35
C ARG A 52 -0.99 0.63 -7.91
N VAL A 53 -2.09 0.52 -7.18
CA VAL A 53 -2.10 0.18 -5.76
C VAL A 53 -3.36 -0.57 -5.38
N ASN A 54 -3.28 -1.34 -4.31
CA ASN A 54 -4.44 -1.88 -3.62
C ASN A 54 -4.29 -1.68 -2.11
N SER A 55 -5.36 -1.97 -1.38
CA SER A 55 -5.44 -2.00 0.08
C SER A 55 -6.65 -2.84 0.44
N VAL A 56 -6.90 -3.02 1.74
CA VAL A 56 -8.22 -3.44 2.23
C VAL A 56 -9.31 -2.64 1.53
N THR A 57 -10.35 -3.32 1.06
CA THR A 57 -11.47 -2.66 0.38
C THR A 57 -12.35 -1.94 1.39
N LYS A 58 -13.15 -0.96 0.93
CA LYS A 58 -14.08 -0.23 1.82
C LYS A 58 -15.04 -1.16 2.56
N THR A 59 -15.53 -2.20 1.88
CA THR A 59 -16.47 -3.18 2.44
C THR A 59 -15.79 -4.07 3.49
N GLU A 60 -14.59 -4.58 3.20
CA GLU A 60 -13.79 -5.34 4.17
C GLU A 60 -13.39 -4.49 5.37
N GLU A 61 -12.94 -3.26 5.15
CA GLU A 61 -12.56 -2.31 6.20
C GLU A 61 -13.73 -2.03 7.14
N TRP A 62 -14.91 -1.71 6.59
CA TRP A 62 -16.12 -1.51 7.38
C TRP A 62 -16.49 -2.74 8.21
N PHE A 63 -16.45 -3.94 7.62
CA PHE A 63 -16.77 -5.18 8.32
C PHE A 63 -15.77 -5.47 9.45
N ILE A 64 -14.48 -5.42 9.15
CA ILE A 64 -13.40 -5.69 10.12
C ILE A 64 -13.47 -4.71 11.27
N GLU A 65 -13.63 -3.42 11.00
CA GLU A 65 -13.66 -2.41 12.06
C GLU A 65 -14.91 -2.49 12.94
N THR A 66 -16.07 -2.77 12.33
CA THR A 66 -17.35 -2.85 13.04
C THR A 66 -17.46 -4.11 13.89
N PHE A 67 -17.05 -5.26 13.35
CA PHE A 67 -17.34 -6.56 13.96
C PHE A 67 -16.12 -7.24 14.59
N VAL A 68 -14.91 -6.97 14.10
CA VAL A 68 -13.69 -7.68 14.53
C VAL A 68 -12.85 -6.83 15.49
N MET A 69 -12.44 -5.64 15.06
CA MET A 69 -11.46 -4.83 15.79
C MET A 69 -12.08 -4.04 16.95
N LYS A 70 -13.40 -3.78 16.93
CA LYS A 70 -14.14 -2.98 17.94
C LYS A 70 -13.48 -1.62 18.28
N GLY A 71 -12.58 -1.14 17.42
CA GLY A 71 -11.79 0.06 17.62
C GLY A 71 -12.26 1.20 16.73
N SER A 72 -11.83 2.42 17.04
CA SER A 72 -12.11 3.63 16.27
C SER A 72 -10.83 4.12 15.56
N PRO A 73 -10.41 3.50 14.45
CA PRO A 73 -9.24 3.95 13.72
C PRO A 73 -9.47 5.37 13.17
N LYS A 74 -8.47 6.25 13.30
CA LYS A 74 -8.56 7.64 12.80
C LYS A 74 -8.50 7.73 11.28
N VAL A 75 -7.89 6.74 10.63
CA VAL A 75 -7.79 6.64 9.18
C VAL A 75 -8.73 5.55 8.74
N ARG A 76 -9.66 5.91 7.86
CA ARG A 76 -10.66 5.03 7.26
C ARG A 76 -10.72 5.33 5.76
N ASN A 77 -11.37 4.46 4.99
CA ASN A 77 -11.52 4.62 3.55
C ASN A 77 -10.18 4.70 2.81
N ILE A 78 -9.25 3.82 3.15
CA ILE A 78 -7.87 3.82 2.62
C ILE A 78 -7.87 3.88 1.09
N SER A 79 -8.72 3.08 0.44
CA SER A 79 -8.87 3.08 -1.02
C SER A 79 -9.26 4.43 -1.62
N ALA A 80 -10.08 5.24 -0.93
CA ALA A 80 -10.45 6.58 -1.39
C ALA A 80 -9.28 7.55 -1.24
N LEU A 81 -8.63 7.55 -0.08
CA LEU A 81 -7.48 8.41 0.19
C LEU A 81 -6.34 8.16 -0.81
N LEU A 82 -6.07 6.90 -1.17
CA LEU A 82 -5.07 6.58 -2.19
C LEU A 82 -5.44 7.12 -3.58
N LYS A 83 -6.72 7.03 -3.97
CA LYS A 83 -7.23 7.63 -5.22
C LYS A 83 -7.13 9.16 -5.22
N GLU A 84 -7.44 9.80 -4.10
CA GLU A 84 -7.33 11.26 -3.92
C GLU A 84 -5.88 11.75 -4.02
N ARG A 85 -4.92 10.92 -3.61
CA ARG A 85 -3.48 11.14 -3.83
C ARG A 85 -3.02 10.82 -5.25
N GLY A 86 -3.96 10.54 -6.16
CA GLY A 86 -3.68 10.33 -7.58
C GLY A 86 -3.12 8.96 -7.95
N MET A 87 -3.29 7.96 -7.09
CA MET A 87 -2.94 6.56 -7.39
C MET A 87 -4.08 5.85 -8.14
N VAL A 88 -3.73 4.82 -8.92
CA VAL A 88 -4.68 3.96 -9.63
C VAL A 88 -5.03 2.76 -8.75
N TYR A 89 -6.13 2.86 -8.01
CA TYR A 89 -6.56 1.79 -7.12
C TYR A 89 -7.25 0.65 -7.87
N GLU A 90 -6.78 -0.58 -7.64
CA GLU A 90 -7.35 -1.83 -8.13
C GLU A 90 -7.58 -2.80 -6.96
N SER A 91 -8.57 -3.68 -7.06
CA SER A 91 -8.88 -4.68 -6.03
C SER A 91 -9.58 -5.87 -6.66
N SER A 92 -9.56 -7.03 -6.00
CA SER A 92 -10.49 -8.09 -6.36
C SER A 92 -11.91 -7.71 -5.96
N PHE A 93 -12.86 -8.03 -6.83
CA PHE A 93 -14.29 -7.86 -6.56
C PHE A 93 -14.86 -8.97 -5.67
N LEU A 94 -14.15 -10.09 -5.52
CA LEU A 94 -14.60 -11.24 -4.73
C LEU A 94 -14.14 -11.10 -3.27
N PRO A 95 -15.08 -10.94 -2.30
CA PRO A 95 -14.73 -10.88 -0.88
C PRO A 95 -13.93 -12.12 -0.45
N GLY A 96 -12.87 -11.93 0.34
CA GLY A 96 -12.05 -13.02 0.86
C GLY A 96 -11.12 -13.70 -0.17
N SER A 97 -11.10 -13.25 -1.42
CA SER A 97 -10.09 -13.71 -2.39
C SER A 97 -8.74 -13.00 -2.17
N GLY A 98 -7.65 -13.72 -2.48
CA GLY A 98 -6.31 -13.15 -2.48
C GLY A 98 -6.09 -12.23 -3.67
N TYR A 99 -5.61 -11.01 -3.43
CA TYR A 99 -5.28 -10.04 -4.47
C TYR A 99 -4.06 -9.21 -4.09
N ALA A 100 -3.06 -9.19 -4.97
CA ALA A 100 -1.87 -8.40 -4.83
C ALA A 100 -1.54 -7.66 -6.13
N THR A 101 -0.98 -6.47 -5.98
CA THR A 101 -0.65 -5.55 -7.05
C THR A 101 0.83 -5.25 -6.96
N ARG A 102 1.53 -5.40 -8.08
CA ARG A 102 2.88 -4.86 -8.26
C ARG A 102 2.81 -3.74 -9.28
N ASP A 103 3.44 -2.62 -8.95
CA ASP A 103 3.80 -1.58 -9.90
C ASP A 103 5.23 -1.12 -9.58
N ARG A 104 6.14 -1.40 -10.53
CA ARG A 104 7.58 -1.15 -10.37
C ARG A 104 8.10 -1.81 -9.08
N ASN A 105 8.54 -0.99 -8.12
CA ASN A 105 9.09 -1.39 -6.83
C ASN A 105 8.06 -1.35 -5.69
N LEU A 106 6.82 -0.94 -5.93
CA LEU A 106 5.74 -0.96 -4.95
C LEU A 106 4.90 -2.23 -5.12
N ILE A 107 4.75 -3.00 -4.04
CA ILE A 107 3.91 -4.19 -3.96
C ILE A 107 2.93 -4.00 -2.83
N THR A 108 1.64 -4.12 -3.14
CA THR A 108 0.58 -4.04 -2.14
C THR A 108 -0.33 -5.25 -2.21
N SER A 109 -0.93 -5.63 -1.09
CA SER A 109 -1.97 -6.66 -1.07
C SER A 109 -3.21 -6.27 -0.28
N GLN A 110 -4.35 -6.81 -0.71
CA GLN A 110 -5.67 -6.38 -0.26
C GLN A 110 -5.99 -6.84 1.16
N ASN A 111 -5.74 -8.10 1.49
CA ASN A 111 -6.22 -8.71 2.74
C ASN A 111 -5.29 -9.85 3.20
N PRO A 112 -5.51 -10.45 4.39
CA PRO A 112 -4.69 -11.55 4.90
C PRO A 112 -4.65 -12.79 3.99
N PHE A 113 -5.66 -13.00 3.14
CA PHE A 113 -5.72 -14.13 2.20
C PHE A 113 -4.85 -13.93 0.96
N SER A 114 -4.26 -12.74 0.79
CA SER A 114 -3.44 -12.37 -0.37
C SER A 114 -1.96 -12.74 -0.23
N GLY A 115 -1.61 -13.57 0.75
CA GLY A 115 -0.22 -13.84 1.12
C GLY A 115 0.58 -14.53 0.01
N LYS A 116 -0.03 -15.46 -0.73
CA LYS A 116 0.63 -16.21 -1.81
C LYS A 116 0.94 -15.30 -3.00
N GLU A 117 -0.03 -14.49 -3.43
CA GLU A 117 0.10 -13.53 -4.52
C GLU A 117 1.12 -12.45 -4.17
N PHE A 118 1.05 -11.92 -2.94
CA PHE A 118 2.01 -10.93 -2.45
C PHE A 118 3.44 -11.47 -2.46
N THR A 119 3.65 -12.66 -1.89
CA THR A 119 4.99 -13.27 -1.78
C THR A 119 5.61 -13.47 -3.15
N LYS A 120 4.84 -13.97 -4.11
CA LYS A 120 5.31 -14.14 -5.50
C LYS A 120 5.79 -12.81 -6.07
N LEU A 121 4.93 -11.78 -6.06
CA LEU A 121 5.26 -10.46 -6.62
C LEU A 121 6.45 -9.79 -5.90
N TYR A 122 6.54 -9.96 -4.59
CA TYR A 122 7.60 -9.38 -3.78
C TYR A 122 8.97 -10.03 -4.06
N LEU A 123 9.01 -11.36 -4.19
CA LEU A 123 10.22 -12.09 -4.57
C LEU A 123 10.68 -11.74 -5.98
N ASP A 124 9.75 -11.62 -6.94
CA ASP A 124 10.06 -11.17 -8.29
C ASP A 124 10.68 -9.76 -8.27
N ALA A 125 10.13 -8.85 -7.45
CA ALA A 125 10.64 -7.49 -7.33
C ALA A 125 12.03 -7.41 -6.69
N ILE A 126 12.29 -8.21 -5.65
CA ILE A 126 13.63 -8.33 -5.07
C ILE A 126 14.61 -8.90 -6.10
N SER A 127 14.22 -9.94 -6.82
CA SER A 127 15.08 -10.58 -7.83
C SER A 127 15.46 -9.59 -8.93
N ASP A 128 14.50 -8.82 -9.43
CA ASP A 128 14.74 -7.78 -10.44
C ASP A 128 15.61 -6.64 -9.90
N TYR A 129 15.44 -6.27 -8.63
CA TYR A 129 16.30 -5.27 -7.98
C TYR A 129 17.75 -5.77 -7.90
N LEU A 130 17.98 -7.01 -7.44
CA LEU A 130 19.32 -7.58 -7.28
C LEU A 130 20.07 -7.71 -8.61
N LYS A 131 19.37 -8.12 -9.69
CA LYS A 131 19.96 -8.22 -11.03
C LYS A 131 20.55 -6.90 -11.54
N LYS A 132 20.02 -5.74 -11.12
CA LYS A 132 20.57 -4.43 -11.50
C LYS A 132 21.96 -4.16 -10.93
N PHE A 133 22.37 -4.91 -9.90
CA PHE A 133 23.65 -4.76 -9.21
C PHE A 133 24.57 -5.98 -9.40
N SER A 134 24.14 -6.97 -10.17
CA SER A 134 25.00 -8.10 -10.57
C SER A 134 25.77 -7.68 -11.82
N PHE A 135 27.10 -7.63 -11.71
CA PHE A 135 28.04 -7.39 -12.81
C PHE A 135 28.29 -8.67 -13.61
#